data_AF-A0A9J7HPI2-F1
#
_entry.id   AF-A0A9J7HPI2-F1
#
_cell.length_a   1.000
_cell.length_b   1.000
_cell.length_c   1.000
_cell.angle_alpha   90.00
_cell.angle_beta   90.00
_cell.angle_gamma   90.00
#
_symmetry.space_group_name_H-M   'P 1'
#
loop_
_entity.id
_entity.type
_entity.pdbx_description
1 polymer ?
#
loop_
_entity_poly.entity_id
_entity_poly.type
_entity_poly.pdbx_seq_one_letter_code
_entity_poly.pdbx_strand_id
1 'polypeptide(L)'
;MNLAEGITVRQEQESELDDFREFFPDFLWLLRDVSLKMVDESGREMDPTEYLKTKVLRRNYTAMRESTSDTVGQAILTFFPSVECAKLERPSDDPQIMNDIAQHTDKLNPGFNKGVDELMKKLLEKARAKRGYDKASAVSGVALSIMAKEYVEAVNDPNSIPALDNTWKITIQLMQNKAIEEAVQEYNKLMQAGVAGARKTENGEVPLEEYEALGGHEDTEGERNIPRQPSLMELHNASFREATVTLLKKVGHFGINSENQGTDESNSVVDQMQNRLVQRAERTVDYMEKDGKPYQQKGLVVTGGELFKYIQQNKENSRVFCQETFQRLFDPIRKHVETPPPDYDFKQLLEELDHARQKYKEQARGPEKWAVLK
;
A
#
# COMPACT_ATOMS: atom_id res chain seq x y z
N MET A 1 2.91 -7.89 -39.19
CA MET A 1 2.20 -7.47 -37.96
C MET A 1 3.24 -7.52 -36.85
N ASN A 2 3.71 -6.37 -36.36
CA ASN A 2 4.96 -6.27 -35.61
C ASN A 2 4.79 -6.42 -34.09
N LEU A 3 3.86 -7.29 -33.67
CA LEU A 3 3.52 -7.46 -32.26
C LEU A 3 4.67 -8.04 -31.43
N ALA A 4 5.50 -8.89 -32.03
CA ALA A 4 6.70 -9.45 -31.40
C ALA A 4 7.84 -8.42 -31.25
N GLU A 5 7.87 -7.36 -32.08
CA GLU A 5 8.89 -6.31 -32.01
C GLU A 5 8.44 -5.10 -31.17
N GLY A 6 7.12 -4.92 -31.00
CA GLY A 6 6.56 -3.74 -30.31
C GLY A 6 6.21 -3.93 -28.84
N ILE A 7 6.21 -5.16 -28.31
CA ILE A 7 5.87 -5.50 -26.93
C ILE A 7 6.70 -6.71 -26.49
N THR A 8 7.22 -6.69 -25.25
CA THR A 8 7.81 -7.87 -24.61
C THR A 8 7.02 -8.28 -23.38
N VAL A 9 7.06 -9.56 -23.05
CA VAL A 9 6.50 -10.06 -21.78
C VAL A 9 7.52 -9.87 -20.65
N ARG A 10 8.82 -10.03 -20.95
CA ARG A 10 9.94 -9.92 -20.00
C ARG A 10 10.96 -8.91 -20.50
N GLN A 11 11.43 -8.01 -19.63
CA GLN A 11 12.35 -6.93 -20.00
C GLN A 11 13.78 -7.40 -20.36
N GLU A 12 14.25 -8.51 -19.79
CA GLU A 12 15.66 -8.98 -19.89
C GLU A 12 15.80 -10.35 -20.60
N GLN A 13 14.71 -10.92 -21.09
CA GLN A 13 14.68 -12.20 -21.78
C GLN A 13 13.91 -12.06 -23.10
N GLU A 14 14.39 -12.74 -24.14
CA GLU A 14 13.62 -12.89 -25.37
C GLU A 14 12.30 -13.58 -25.01
N SER A 15 11.17 -12.91 -25.27
CA SER A 15 9.86 -13.43 -24.89
C SER A 15 9.54 -14.63 -25.76
N GLU A 16 9.30 -15.78 -25.12
CA GLU A 16 8.93 -16.98 -25.86
C GLU A 16 7.49 -16.87 -26.37
N LEU A 17 7.16 -17.58 -27.46
CA LEU A 17 5.82 -17.57 -28.04
C LEU A 17 4.73 -17.97 -27.02
N ASP A 18 5.08 -18.86 -26.09
CA ASP A 18 4.21 -19.33 -25.02
C ASP A 18 3.94 -18.24 -23.96
N ASP A 19 4.89 -17.33 -23.72
CA ASP A 19 4.71 -16.20 -22.81
C ASP A 19 3.61 -15.25 -23.33
N PHE A 20 3.59 -14.96 -24.64
CA PHE A 20 2.55 -14.11 -25.22
C PHE A 20 1.15 -14.73 -25.08
N ARG A 21 1.05 -16.04 -25.36
CA ARG A 21 -0.19 -16.80 -25.28
C ARG A 21 -0.79 -16.80 -23.87
N GLU A 22 0.04 -16.67 -22.85
CA GLU A 22 -0.38 -16.61 -21.45
C GLU A 22 -1.05 -15.27 -21.08
N PHE A 23 -0.54 -14.15 -21.57
CA PHE A 23 -0.99 -12.82 -21.14
C PHE A 23 -1.88 -12.08 -22.15
N PHE A 24 -1.94 -12.59 -23.38
CA PHE A 24 -2.78 -12.02 -24.43
C PHE A 24 -4.27 -12.26 -24.17
N PRO A 25 -5.14 -11.35 -24.64
CA PRO A 25 -6.58 -11.54 -24.54
C PRO A 25 -7.04 -12.69 -25.43
N ASP A 26 -8.26 -13.17 -25.24
CA ASP A 26 -8.88 -13.99 -26.28
C ASP A 26 -9.12 -13.14 -27.53
N PHE A 27 -8.87 -13.70 -28.70
CA PHE A 27 -9.09 -13.04 -29.98
C PHE A 27 -10.46 -13.41 -30.54
N LEU A 28 -11.29 -12.41 -30.81
CA LEU A 28 -12.57 -12.58 -31.49
C LEU A 28 -12.58 -11.73 -32.77
N TRP A 29 -12.67 -12.38 -33.93
CA TRP A 29 -12.90 -11.71 -35.20
C TRP A 29 -14.39 -11.54 -35.43
N LEU A 30 -14.88 -10.30 -35.43
CA LEU A 30 -16.24 -9.99 -35.84
C LEU A 30 -16.27 -9.66 -37.33
N LEU A 31 -16.84 -10.55 -38.14
CA LEU A 31 -17.08 -10.32 -39.56
C LEU A 31 -18.42 -9.62 -39.72
N ARG A 32 -18.39 -8.40 -40.26
CA ARG A 32 -19.58 -7.58 -40.53
C ARG A 32 -20.03 -7.74 -41.99
N ASP A 33 -21.32 -7.56 -42.23
CA ASP A 33 -21.95 -7.55 -43.56
C ASP A 33 -21.66 -8.83 -44.36
N VAL A 34 -21.67 -9.97 -43.67
CA VAL A 34 -21.30 -11.25 -44.29
C VAL A 34 -22.40 -11.71 -45.24
N SER A 35 -22.06 -11.76 -46.52
CA SER A 35 -22.89 -12.36 -47.59
C SER A 35 -22.37 -13.73 -48.04
N LEU A 36 -21.17 -14.11 -47.60
CA LEU A 36 -20.52 -15.36 -48.00
C LEU A 36 -21.08 -16.55 -47.19
N LYS A 37 -21.48 -17.62 -47.90
CA LYS A 37 -21.83 -18.89 -47.28
C LYS A 37 -20.56 -19.63 -46.86
N MET A 38 -20.36 -19.78 -45.55
CA MET A 38 -19.24 -20.53 -44.99
C MET A 38 -19.57 -22.03 -45.09
N VAL A 39 -19.07 -22.69 -46.14
CA VAL A 39 -19.33 -24.11 -46.39
C VAL A 39 -18.02 -24.90 -46.57
N ASP A 40 -18.07 -26.18 -46.23
CA ASP A 40 -16.96 -27.12 -46.45
C ASP A 40 -16.89 -27.60 -47.91
N GLU A 41 -15.92 -28.46 -48.22
CA GLU A 41 -15.71 -29.03 -49.56
C GLU A 41 -16.90 -29.89 -50.05
N SER A 42 -17.76 -30.33 -49.12
CA SER A 42 -18.99 -31.06 -49.42
C SER A 42 -20.24 -30.17 -49.47
N GLY A 43 -20.08 -28.85 -49.29
CA GLY A 43 -21.18 -27.87 -49.30
C GLY A 43 -21.97 -27.77 -48.00
N ARG A 44 -21.52 -28.37 -46.90
CA ARG A 44 -22.18 -28.28 -45.58
C ARG A 44 -21.78 -26.98 -44.87
N GLU A 45 -22.71 -26.37 -44.14
CA GLU A 45 -22.41 -25.15 -43.37
C GLU A 45 -21.34 -25.42 -42.30
N MET A 46 -20.37 -24.52 -42.23
CA MET A 46 -19.28 -24.54 -41.27
C MET A 46 -19.52 -23.51 -40.17
N ASP A 47 -19.04 -23.82 -38.96
CA ASP A 47 -18.95 -22.82 -37.91
C ASP A 47 -18.00 -21.68 -38.34
N PRO A 48 -18.34 -20.40 -38.09
CA PRO A 48 -17.49 -19.28 -38.49
C PRO A 48 -16.06 -19.33 -37.94
N THR A 49 -15.88 -19.87 -36.72
CA THR A 49 -14.56 -20.02 -36.10
C THR A 49 -13.75 -21.09 -36.81
N GLU A 50 -14.37 -22.21 -37.15
CA GLU A 50 -13.73 -23.29 -37.91
C GLU A 50 -13.31 -22.80 -39.30
N TYR A 51 -14.20 -22.08 -40.00
CA TYR A 51 -13.91 -21.48 -41.30
C TYR A 51 -12.72 -20.50 -41.21
N LEU A 52 -12.73 -19.60 -40.22
CA LEU A 52 -11.63 -18.66 -39.99
C LEU A 52 -10.29 -19.41 -39.79
N LYS A 53 -10.26 -20.40 -38.89
CA LYS A 53 -9.03 -21.14 -38.55
C LYS A 53 -8.49 -21.96 -39.71
N THR A 54 -9.36 -22.62 -40.47
CA THR A 54 -8.96 -23.62 -41.47
C THR A 54 -8.85 -23.09 -42.89
N LYS A 55 -9.67 -22.10 -43.27
CA LYS A 55 -9.73 -21.57 -44.64
C LYS A 55 -9.14 -20.16 -44.78
N VAL A 56 -9.11 -19.37 -43.70
CA VAL A 56 -8.60 -17.98 -43.74
C VAL A 56 -7.19 -17.88 -43.15
N LEU A 57 -6.97 -18.42 -41.95
CA LEU A 57 -5.70 -18.31 -41.23
C LEU A 57 -4.69 -19.42 -41.60
N ARG A 58 -5.15 -20.52 -42.21
CA ARG A 58 -4.31 -21.64 -42.68
C ARG A 58 -4.53 -21.91 -44.17
N ARG A 59 -4.21 -20.92 -45.00
CA ARG A 59 -4.55 -20.92 -46.43
C ARG A 59 -3.79 -21.95 -47.28
N ASN A 60 -2.64 -22.50 -46.84
CA ASN A 60 -1.92 -23.52 -47.63
C ASN A 60 -1.04 -24.48 -46.80
N TYR A 61 -1.15 -25.78 -47.11
CA TYR A 61 -0.17 -26.83 -46.75
C TYR A 61 0.80 -27.16 -47.91
N THR A 62 0.60 -26.59 -49.11
CA THR A 62 1.21 -27.05 -50.37
C THR A 62 1.94 -25.98 -51.18
N ALA A 63 1.98 -24.72 -50.72
CA ALA A 63 2.70 -23.65 -51.43
C ALA A 63 4.21 -23.72 -51.12
N MET A 64 5.05 -23.69 -52.16
CA MET A 64 6.53 -23.74 -52.04
C MET A 64 7.15 -22.54 -51.30
N ARG A 65 6.39 -21.46 -51.09
CA ARG A 65 6.82 -20.27 -50.36
C ARG A 65 5.69 -19.75 -49.47
N GLU A 66 6.03 -19.50 -48.21
CA GLU A 66 5.15 -18.86 -47.23
C GLU A 66 4.86 -17.42 -47.64
N SER A 67 3.58 -17.02 -47.68
CA SER A 67 3.20 -15.63 -47.95
C SER A 67 3.15 -14.82 -46.65
N THR A 68 3.22 -13.49 -46.75
CA THR A 68 3.04 -12.60 -45.58
C THR A 68 1.67 -12.80 -44.90
N SER A 69 0.64 -13.20 -45.66
CA SER A 69 -0.68 -13.52 -45.11
C SER A 69 -0.65 -14.81 -44.29
N ASP A 70 0.14 -15.81 -44.69
CA ASP A 70 0.26 -17.09 -43.97
C ASP A 70 1.01 -16.87 -42.65
N THR A 71 2.09 -16.08 -42.67
CA THR A 71 2.83 -15.73 -41.46
C THR A 71 1.95 -14.96 -40.45
N VAL A 72 1.13 -14.02 -40.91
CA VAL A 72 0.17 -13.31 -40.03
C VAL A 72 -0.90 -14.25 -39.49
N GLY A 73 -1.43 -15.15 -40.33
CA GLY A 73 -2.42 -16.14 -39.91
C GLY A 73 -1.87 -17.07 -38.82
N GLN A 74 -0.65 -17.55 -39.01
CA GLN A 74 0.04 -18.38 -38.04
C GLN A 74 0.34 -17.61 -36.74
N ALA A 75 0.80 -16.36 -36.83
CA ALA A 75 1.03 -15.52 -35.66
C ALA A 75 -0.25 -15.32 -34.81
N ILE A 76 -1.41 -15.08 -35.43
CA ILE A 76 -2.69 -14.97 -34.71
C ILE A 76 -3.03 -16.30 -34.01
N LEU A 77 -2.85 -17.44 -34.68
CA LEU A 77 -3.16 -18.74 -34.08
C LEU A 77 -2.20 -19.11 -32.93
N THR A 78 -0.97 -18.60 -32.97
CA THR A 78 0.05 -18.85 -31.96
C THR A 78 -0.11 -17.93 -30.74
N PHE A 79 -0.13 -16.61 -30.95
CA PHE A 79 -0.06 -15.61 -29.88
C PHE A 79 -1.32 -15.50 -29.01
N PHE A 80 -2.49 -15.83 -29.54
CA PHE A 80 -3.74 -15.67 -28.79
C PHE A 80 -4.17 -17.02 -28.19
N PRO A 81 -4.51 -17.08 -26.88
CA PRO A 81 -4.93 -18.31 -26.20
C PRO A 81 -6.18 -18.92 -26.85
N SER A 82 -7.14 -18.06 -27.21
CA SER A 82 -8.31 -18.43 -27.99
C SER A 82 -8.39 -17.56 -29.24
N VAL A 83 -8.82 -18.18 -30.35
CA VAL A 83 -9.17 -17.51 -31.60
C VAL A 83 -10.58 -17.94 -31.96
N GLU A 84 -11.48 -16.97 -32.06
CA GLU A 84 -12.89 -17.17 -32.34
C GLU A 84 -13.34 -16.24 -33.45
N CYS A 85 -14.44 -16.61 -34.09
CA CYS A 85 -15.09 -15.80 -35.11
C CYS A 85 -16.58 -15.69 -34.81
N ALA A 86 -17.14 -14.52 -35.09
CA ALA A 86 -18.57 -14.28 -35.13
C ALA A 86 -18.90 -13.57 -36.45
N LYS A 87 -20.06 -13.88 -37.02
CA LYS A 87 -20.57 -13.21 -38.21
C LYS A 87 -21.82 -12.41 -37.86
N LEU A 88 -21.94 -11.23 -38.46
CA LEU A 88 -23.17 -10.46 -38.48
C LEU A 88 -23.58 -10.26 -39.93
N GLU A 89 -24.86 -10.47 -40.18
CA GLU A 89 -25.48 -10.09 -41.44
C GLU A 89 -25.46 -8.58 -41.61
N ARG A 90 -25.77 -8.11 -42.82
CA ARG A 90 -25.91 -6.67 -43.05
C ARG A 90 -27.11 -6.13 -42.23
N PRO A 91 -26.98 -5.00 -41.52
CA PRO A 91 -28.07 -4.44 -40.72
C PRO A 91 -29.27 -3.98 -41.57
N SER A 92 -29.00 -3.36 -42.72
CA SER A 92 -30.03 -2.95 -43.70
C SER A 92 -29.38 -2.69 -45.06
N ASP A 93 -30.16 -2.85 -46.13
CA ASP A 93 -29.80 -2.41 -47.48
C ASP A 93 -30.24 -0.96 -47.77
N ASP A 94 -31.06 -0.35 -46.91
CA ASP A 94 -31.52 1.02 -47.05
C ASP A 94 -30.50 2.03 -46.49
N PRO A 95 -29.92 2.90 -47.33
CA PRO A 95 -28.99 3.93 -46.88
C PRO A 95 -29.57 4.91 -45.85
N GLN A 96 -30.88 5.18 -45.88
CA GLN A 96 -31.53 6.07 -44.91
C GLN A 96 -31.54 5.46 -43.51
N ILE A 97 -31.76 4.15 -43.41
CA ILE A 97 -31.69 3.40 -42.16
C ILE A 97 -30.23 3.31 -41.68
N MET A 98 -29.30 3.04 -42.58
CA MET A 98 -27.87 2.92 -42.25
C MET A 98 -27.23 4.23 -41.80
N ASN A 99 -27.75 5.39 -42.21
CA ASN A 99 -27.28 6.71 -41.75
C ASN A 99 -27.59 6.97 -40.27
N ASP A 100 -28.63 6.35 -39.72
CA ASP A 100 -28.98 6.46 -38.30
C ASP A 100 -29.56 5.15 -37.78
N ILE A 101 -28.68 4.16 -37.61
CA ILE A 101 -29.05 2.81 -37.15
C ILE A 101 -29.69 2.84 -35.76
N ALA A 102 -29.26 3.76 -34.89
CA ALA A 102 -29.75 3.85 -33.51
C ALA A 102 -31.23 4.26 -33.45
N GLN A 103 -31.70 5.12 -34.37
CA GLN A 103 -33.10 5.54 -34.44
C GLN A 103 -34.01 4.57 -35.22
N HIS A 104 -33.44 3.55 -35.88
CA HIS A 104 -34.17 2.64 -36.76
C HIS A 104 -33.99 1.18 -36.38
N THR A 105 -33.79 0.88 -35.10
CA THR A 105 -33.55 -0.47 -34.58
C THR A 105 -34.68 -1.46 -34.92
N ASP A 106 -35.92 -0.98 -35.01
CA ASP A 106 -37.12 -1.71 -35.41
C ASP A 106 -37.16 -2.08 -36.90
N LYS A 107 -36.35 -1.42 -37.74
CA LYS A 107 -36.28 -1.62 -39.19
C LYS A 107 -35.03 -2.38 -39.64
N LEU A 108 -34.20 -2.83 -38.70
CA LEU A 108 -33.02 -3.62 -39.02
C LEU A 108 -33.40 -5.06 -39.39
N ASN A 109 -32.52 -5.69 -40.16
CA ASN A 109 -32.61 -7.11 -40.47
C ASN A 109 -32.75 -7.93 -39.17
N PRO A 110 -33.84 -8.72 -39.00
CA PRO A 110 -34.03 -9.55 -37.82
C PRO A 110 -32.87 -10.53 -37.55
N GLY A 111 -32.24 -11.04 -38.62
CA GLY A 111 -31.05 -11.89 -38.52
C GLY A 111 -29.84 -11.15 -37.94
N PHE A 112 -29.67 -9.87 -38.29
CA PHE A 112 -28.66 -9.01 -37.67
C PHE A 112 -28.94 -8.79 -36.18
N ASN A 113 -30.16 -8.39 -35.82
CA ASN A 113 -30.54 -8.16 -34.42
C ASN A 113 -30.33 -9.41 -33.57
N LYS A 114 -30.79 -10.57 -34.05
CA LYS A 114 -30.55 -11.86 -33.39
C LYS A 114 -29.05 -12.16 -33.25
N GLY A 115 -28.26 -11.92 -34.30
CA GLY A 115 -26.81 -12.13 -34.26
C GLY A 115 -26.10 -11.22 -33.25
N VAL A 116 -26.55 -9.97 -33.10
CA VAL A 116 -26.04 -9.05 -32.08
C VAL A 116 -26.37 -9.55 -30.67
N ASP A 117 -27.60 -10.00 -30.44
CA ASP A 117 -28.01 -10.55 -29.13
C ASP A 117 -27.19 -11.80 -28.75
N GLU A 118 -27.01 -12.73 -29.70
CA GLU A 118 -26.19 -13.92 -29.51
C GLU A 118 -24.72 -13.57 -29.26
N LEU A 119 -24.17 -12.60 -29.99
CA LEU A 119 -22.82 -12.10 -29.77
C LEU A 119 -22.65 -11.48 -28.38
N MET A 120 -23.59 -10.62 -27.97
CA MET A 120 -23.57 -9.98 -26.65
C MET A 120 -23.64 -11.01 -25.54
N LYS A 121 -24.55 -11.99 -25.64
CA LYS A 121 -24.64 -13.10 -24.70
C LYS A 121 -23.31 -13.86 -24.61
N LYS A 122 -22.73 -14.22 -25.74
CA LYS A 122 -21.43 -14.91 -25.82
C LYS A 122 -20.30 -14.10 -25.18
N LEU A 123 -20.23 -12.79 -25.43
CA LEU A 123 -19.22 -11.91 -24.85
C LEU A 123 -19.36 -11.80 -23.33
N LEU A 124 -20.58 -11.65 -22.81
CA LEU A 124 -20.85 -11.57 -21.38
C LEU A 124 -20.56 -12.88 -20.65
N GLU A 125 -20.91 -14.02 -21.26
CA GLU A 125 -20.61 -15.36 -20.72
C GLU A 125 -19.10 -15.64 -20.64
N LYS A 126 -18.31 -15.06 -21.54
CA LYS A 126 -16.85 -15.26 -21.61
C LYS A 126 -16.03 -14.17 -20.94
N ALA A 127 -16.65 -13.04 -20.60
CA ALA A 127 -15.96 -11.91 -20.02
C ALA A 127 -15.29 -12.33 -18.69
N ARG A 128 -13.98 -12.11 -18.61
CA ARG A 128 -13.17 -12.36 -17.42
C ARG A 128 -12.49 -11.08 -16.97
N ALA A 129 -12.27 -10.94 -15.67
CA ALA A 129 -11.43 -9.86 -15.14
C ALA A 129 -10.05 -9.91 -15.80
N LYS A 130 -9.51 -8.74 -16.17
CA LYS A 130 -8.13 -8.64 -16.66
C LYS A 130 -7.19 -9.05 -15.52
N ARG A 131 -6.22 -9.92 -15.82
CA ARG A 131 -5.21 -10.38 -14.88
C ARG A 131 -3.88 -9.68 -15.15
N GLY A 132 -3.10 -9.49 -14.09
CA GLY A 132 -1.74 -8.96 -14.15
C GLY A 132 -0.73 -10.00 -14.63
N TYR A 133 0.56 -9.75 -14.36
CA TYR A 133 1.62 -10.73 -14.61
C TYR A 133 1.51 -11.94 -13.65
N ASP A 134 1.11 -11.69 -12.40
CA ASP A 134 0.71 -12.78 -11.51
C ASP A 134 -0.75 -13.18 -11.78
N LYS A 135 -0.97 -14.46 -12.07
CA LYS A 135 -2.27 -15.02 -12.47
C LYS A 135 -3.32 -14.88 -11.39
N ALA A 136 -2.95 -14.84 -10.11
CA ALA A 136 -3.91 -14.67 -9.02
C ALA A 136 -4.43 -13.23 -8.93
N SER A 137 -3.69 -12.27 -9.49
CA SER A 137 -3.93 -10.84 -9.34
C SER A 137 -4.84 -10.28 -10.43
N ALA A 138 -6.02 -9.78 -10.05
CA ALA A 138 -6.89 -9.01 -10.95
C ALA A 138 -6.39 -7.55 -11.07
N VAL A 139 -6.40 -7.00 -12.28
CA VAL A 139 -6.04 -5.60 -12.52
C VAL A 139 -7.17 -4.70 -12.03
N SER A 140 -6.91 -4.00 -10.92
CA SER A 140 -7.82 -2.96 -10.41
C SER A 140 -7.81 -1.70 -11.29
N GLY A 141 -8.77 -0.80 -11.11
CA GLY A 141 -8.78 0.48 -11.84
C GLY A 141 -7.54 1.35 -11.57
N VAL A 142 -7.02 1.32 -10.34
CA VAL A 142 -5.77 2.02 -9.98
C VAL A 142 -4.58 1.40 -10.72
N ALA A 143 -4.46 0.07 -10.69
CA ALA A 143 -3.42 -0.64 -11.42
C ALA A 143 -3.48 -0.33 -12.93
N LEU A 144 -4.68 -0.39 -13.53
CA LEU A 144 -4.89 -0.07 -14.94
C LEU A 144 -4.44 1.36 -15.28
N SER A 145 -4.74 2.34 -14.42
CA SER A 145 -4.33 3.74 -14.65
C SER A 145 -2.81 3.92 -14.65
N ILE A 146 -2.11 3.22 -13.75
CA ILE A 146 -0.64 3.25 -13.68
C ILE A 146 -0.06 2.55 -14.91
N MET A 147 -0.50 1.32 -15.19
CA MET A 147 -0.02 0.54 -16.34
C MET A 147 -0.25 1.29 -17.66
N ALA A 148 -1.42 1.93 -17.84
CA ALA A 148 -1.70 2.71 -19.04
C ALA A 148 -0.72 3.88 -19.21
N LYS A 149 -0.39 4.58 -18.12
CA LYS A 149 0.61 5.65 -18.13
C LYS A 149 1.99 5.11 -18.51
N GLU A 150 2.46 4.06 -17.84
CA GLU A 150 3.77 3.44 -18.10
C GLU A 150 3.89 2.95 -19.55
N TYR A 151 2.85 2.33 -20.09
CA TYR A 151 2.84 1.89 -21.49
C TYR A 151 2.86 3.07 -22.48
N VAL A 152 2.11 4.14 -22.21
CA VAL A 152 2.13 5.33 -23.06
C VAL A 152 3.51 6.00 -23.02
N GLU A 153 4.16 6.07 -21.86
CA GLU A 153 5.52 6.61 -21.74
C GLU A 153 6.54 5.75 -22.50
N ALA A 154 6.48 4.42 -22.34
CA ALA A 154 7.35 3.50 -23.06
C ALA A 154 7.16 3.54 -24.59
N VAL A 155 5.93 3.62 -25.08
CA VAL A 155 5.65 3.72 -26.53
C VAL A 155 6.16 5.03 -27.14
N ASN A 156 6.22 6.12 -26.35
CA ASN A 156 6.70 7.42 -26.81
C ASN A 156 8.22 7.59 -26.67
N ASP A 157 8.94 6.62 -26.08
CA ASP A 157 10.40 6.63 -26.00
C ASP A 157 11.01 5.77 -27.14
N PRO A 158 11.79 6.36 -28.06
CA PRO A 158 12.43 5.63 -29.16
C PRO A 158 13.38 4.51 -28.72
N ASN A 159 13.82 4.50 -27.45
CA ASN A 159 14.75 3.52 -26.92
C ASN A 159 14.09 2.50 -25.97
N SER A 160 12.75 2.52 -25.88
CA SER A 160 12.01 1.67 -24.96
C SER A 160 11.06 0.73 -25.69
N ILE A 161 10.92 -0.48 -25.17
CA ILE A 161 9.88 -1.42 -25.57
C ILE A 161 9.05 -1.73 -24.32
N PRO A 162 7.72 -1.53 -24.36
CA PRO A 162 6.84 -1.88 -23.25
C PRO A 162 7.00 -3.34 -22.83
N ALA A 163 7.40 -3.57 -21.57
CA ALA A 163 7.57 -4.90 -20.99
C ALA A 163 6.52 -5.15 -19.90
N LEU A 164 5.71 -6.21 -20.05
CA LEU A 164 4.60 -6.50 -19.13
C LEU A 164 5.07 -6.75 -17.69
N ASP A 165 6.12 -7.54 -17.48
CA ASP A 165 6.62 -7.88 -16.14
C ASP A 165 7.14 -6.65 -15.39
N ASN A 166 7.90 -5.79 -16.06
CA ASN A 166 8.46 -4.59 -15.47
C ASN A 166 7.37 -3.57 -15.14
N THR A 167 6.44 -3.32 -16.08
CA THR A 167 5.29 -2.44 -15.82
C THR A 167 4.44 -2.95 -14.66
N TRP A 168 4.26 -4.28 -14.54
CA TRP A 168 3.57 -4.87 -13.40
C TRP A 168 4.33 -4.64 -12.09
N LYS A 169 5.65 -4.90 -12.04
CA LYS A 169 6.49 -4.66 -10.85
C LYS A 169 6.43 -3.20 -10.40
N ILE A 170 6.59 -2.25 -11.32
CA ILE A 170 6.49 -0.80 -11.04
C ILE A 170 5.10 -0.47 -10.48
N THR A 171 4.04 -1.02 -11.09
CA THR A 171 2.66 -0.80 -10.64
C THR A 171 2.45 -1.26 -9.19
N ILE A 172 2.91 -2.48 -8.86
CA ILE A 172 2.82 -3.03 -7.51
C ILE A 172 3.61 -2.18 -6.52
N GLN A 173 4.84 -1.79 -6.85
CA GLN A 173 5.67 -0.93 -5.99
C GLN A 173 5.01 0.42 -5.72
N LEU A 174 4.46 1.08 -6.74
CA LEU A 174 3.74 2.36 -6.58
C LEU A 174 2.51 2.21 -5.68
N MET A 175 1.74 1.14 -5.86
CA MET A 175 0.57 0.86 -5.04
C MET A 175 0.93 0.54 -3.59
N GLN A 176 1.98 -0.26 -3.35
CA GLN A 176 2.51 -0.55 -2.01
C GLN A 176 3.02 0.72 -1.32
N ASN A 177 3.81 1.54 -2.01
CA ASN A 177 4.33 2.80 -1.47
C ASN A 177 3.21 3.75 -1.05
N LYS A 178 2.15 3.87 -1.87
CA LYS A 178 0.97 4.65 -1.53
C LYS A 178 0.24 4.09 -0.30
N ALA A 179 0.08 2.77 -0.22
CA ALA A 179 -0.54 2.12 0.94
C ALA A 179 0.27 2.34 2.22
N ILE A 180 1.61 2.26 2.15
CA ILE A 180 2.51 2.57 3.27
C ILE A 180 2.36 4.04 3.68
N GLU A 181 2.33 4.97 2.72
CA GLU A 181 2.17 6.40 3.02
C GLU A 181 0.86 6.69 3.76
N GLU A 182 -0.25 6.14 3.28
CA GLU A 182 -1.56 6.27 3.93
C GLU A 182 -1.57 5.64 5.33
N ALA A 183 -0.90 4.50 5.52
CA ALA A 183 -0.77 3.86 6.83
C ALA A 183 0.09 4.68 7.81
N VAL A 184 1.18 5.29 7.33
CA VAL A 184 2.01 6.22 8.12
C VAL A 184 1.23 7.49 8.51
N GLN A 185 0.38 7.99 7.61
CA GLN A 185 -0.52 9.12 7.92
C GLN A 185 -1.51 8.76 9.02
N GLU A 186 -2.14 7.58 8.95
CA GLU A 186 -3.06 7.13 10.00
C GLU A 186 -2.33 6.90 11.33
N TYR A 187 -1.13 6.28 11.31
CA TYR A 187 -0.27 6.17 12.50
C TYR A 187 -0.04 7.53 13.15
N ASN A 188 0.33 8.55 12.37
CA ASN A 188 0.62 9.88 12.88
C ASN A 188 -0.61 10.56 13.47
N LYS A 189 -1.77 10.41 12.82
CA LYS A 189 -3.05 10.91 13.32
C LYS A 189 -3.42 10.26 14.67
N LEU A 190 -3.27 8.95 14.79
CA LEU A 190 -3.52 8.20 16.02
C LEU A 190 -2.55 8.60 17.13
N MET A 191 -1.25 8.71 16.82
CA MET A 191 -0.23 9.17 17.77
C MET A 191 -0.52 10.57 18.26
N GLN A 192 -0.83 11.51 17.36
CA GLN A 192 -1.11 12.89 17.72
C GLN A 192 -2.34 12.99 18.63
N ALA A 193 -3.43 12.29 18.29
CA ALA A 193 -4.63 12.25 19.12
C ALA A 193 -4.38 11.57 20.47
N GLY A 194 -3.68 10.43 20.47
CA GLY A 194 -3.34 9.66 21.67
C GLY A 194 -2.45 10.46 22.62
N VAL A 195 -1.39 11.10 22.11
CA VAL A 195 -0.49 11.94 22.91
C VAL A 195 -1.22 13.17 23.44
N ALA A 196 -1.99 13.87 22.60
CA ALA A 196 -2.75 15.04 23.05
C ALA A 196 -3.81 14.70 24.11
N GLY A 197 -4.47 13.54 23.98
CA GLY A 197 -5.41 13.03 24.98
C GLY A 197 -4.71 12.64 26.27
N ALA A 198 -3.65 11.85 26.18
CA ALA A 198 -2.91 11.37 27.34
C ALA A 198 -2.26 12.49 28.15
N ARG A 199 -1.78 13.56 27.51
CA ARG A 199 -1.12 14.69 28.20
C ARG A 199 -2.08 15.54 29.03
N LYS A 200 -3.39 15.51 28.76
CA LYS A 200 -4.37 16.35 29.47
C LYS A 200 -4.76 15.71 30.81
N THR A 201 -4.57 16.46 31.88
CA THR A 201 -5.01 16.09 33.23
C THR A 201 -5.91 17.18 33.83
N GLU A 202 -6.57 16.89 34.95
CA GLU A 202 -7.35 17.89 35.70
C GLU A 202 -6.52 19.12 36.08
N ASN A 203 -5.20 18.95 36.24
CA ASN A 203 -4.26 19.99 36.67
C ASN A 203 -3.46 20.61 35.51
N GLY A 204 -3.90 20.41 34.26
CA GLY A 204 -3.22 20.93 33.07
C GLY A 204 -2.50 19.86 32.25
N GLU A 205 -1.65 20.30 31.32
CA GLU A 205 -0.87 19.40 30.46
C GLU A 205 0.40 18.91 31.17
N VAL A 206 0.62 17.60 31.15
CA VAL A 206 1.84 16.98 31.70
C VAL A 206 2.55 16.17 30.61
N PRO A 207 3.88 16.03 30.65
CA PRO A 207 4.63 15.14 29.75
C PRO A 207 4.31 13.66 30.03
N LEU A 208 4.57 12.80 29.04
CA LEU A 208 4.38 11.35 29.19
C LEU A 208 5.66 10.67 29.68
N GLU A 209 5.51 9.60 30.46
CA GLU A 209 6.62 8.65 30.66
C GLU A 209 6.90 7.91 29.35
N GLU A 210 8.17 7.61 29.06
CA GLU A 210 8.54 6.95 27.79
C GLU A 210 8.16 5.47 27.78
N TYR A 211 8.36 4.79 28.90
CA TYR A 211 8.12 3.37 29.08
C TYR A 211 7.20 3.13 30.27
N GLU A 212 6.68 1.90 30.35
CA GLU A 212 5.96 1.44 31.50
C GLU A 212 6.83 1.54 32.77
N ALA A 213 6.25 2.03 33.87
CA ALA A 213 6.97 2.05 35.14
C ALA A 213 7.21 0.59 35.58
N LEU A 214 8.46 0.14 35.52
CA LEU A 214 8.90 -1.16 36.04
C LEU A 214 8.78 -1.16 37.58
N GLY A 215 7.58 -1.43 38.10
CA GLY A 215 7.34 -1.62 39.54
C GLY A 215 6.08 -0.95 40.10
N GLY A 216 4.91 -1.15 39.49
CA GLY A 216 3.63 -0.63 39.98
C GLY A 216 2.53 -1.69 40.18
N HIS A 217 2.88 -2.97 40.27
CA HIS A 217 1.97 -4.04 40.69
C HIS A 217 2.53 -4.67 41.98
N GLU A 218 2.53 -3.89 43.07
CA GLU A 218 2.15 -4.49 44.35
C GLU A 218 0.68 -4.16 44.52
N ASP A 219 -0.14 -5.21 44.53
CA ASP A 219 -1.58 -5.17 44.76
C ASP A 219 -1.85 -4.52 46.12
N THR A 220 -1.94 -3.19 46.15
CA THR A 220 -2.44 -2.46 47.30
C THR A 220 -3.94 -2.32 47.10
N GLU A 221 -4.69 -3.31 47.60
CA GLU A 221 -6.14 -3.26 47.71
C GLU A 221 -6.54 -1.97 48.46
N GLY A 222 -6.89 -0.91 47.74
CA GLY A 222 -7.47 0.28 48.38
C GLY A 222 -7.26 1.64 47.73
N GLU A 223 -6.50 1.78 46.62
CA GLU A 223 -6.31 3.09 46.01
C GLU A 223 -7.25 3.36 44.82
N ARG A 224 -7.84 4.54 44.88
CA ARG A 224 -8.86 5.10 43.98
C ARG A 224 -8.57 4.77 42.51
N ASN A 225 -9.64 4.38 41.83
CA ASN A 225 -9.77 4.04 40.41
C ASN A 225 -9.46 5.24 39.49
N ILE A 226 -8.24 5.81 39.58
CA ILE A 226 -7.76 6.90 38.73
C ILE A 226 -7.14 6.23 37.50
N PRO A 227 -7.66 6.48 36.28
CA PRO A 227 -7.09 5.90 35.07
C PRO A 227 -5.61 6.27 34.95
N ARG A 228 -4.76 5.24 34.91
CA ARG A 228 -3.32 5.42 34.71
C ARG A 228 -3.06 6.07 33.33
N GLN A 229 -2.25 7.11 33.31
CA GLN A 229 -1.82 7.76 32.08
C GLN A 229 -0.96 6.79 31.24
N PRO A 230 -1.25 6.58 29.94
CA PRO A 230 -0.45 5.72 29.09
C PRO A 230 0.92 6.34 28.80
N SER A 231 1.94 5.49 28.71
CA SER A 231 3.28 5.85 28.26
C SER A 231 3.31 6.13 26.75
N LEU A 232 4.33 6.86 26.32
CA LEU A 232 4.54 7.15 24.90
C LEU A 232 4.69 5.87 24.06
N MET A 233 5.35 4.84 24.59
CA MET A 233 5.54 3.57 23.89
C MET A 233 4.25 2.74 23.79
N GLU A 234 3.36 2.81 24.79
CA GLU A 234 2.03 2.16 24.70
C GLU A 234 1.18 2.79 23.59
N LEU A 235 1.19 4.12 23.48
CA LEU A 235 0.52 4.84 22.40
C LEU A 235 1.12 4.50 21.02
N HIS A 236 2.44 4.39 20.94
CA HIS A 236 3.14 3.93 19.74
C HIS A 236 2.69 2.52 19.33
N ASN A 237 2.73 1.56 20.26
CA ASN A 237 2.37 0.18 19.99
C ASN A 237 0.90 0.02 19.58
N ALA A 238 -0.01 0.80 20.18
CA ALA A 238 -1.40 0.83 19.77
C ALA A 238 -1.56 1.41 18.36
N SER A 239 -0.97 2.58 18.09
CA SER A 239 -1.05 3.24 16.78
C SER A 239 -0.41 2.41 15.66
N PHE A 240 0.71 1.73 15.94
CA PHE A 240 1.38 0.84 15.01
C PHE A 240 0.53 -0.37 14.63
N ARG A 241 -0.17 -0.98 15.60
CA ARG A 241 -1.08 -2.11 15.33
C ARG A 241 -2.22 -1.70 14.40
N GLU A 242 -2.86 -0.57 14.68
CA GLU A 242 -3.96 -0.07 13.84
C GLU A 242 -3.51 0.34 12.43
N ALA A 243 -2.33 0.97 12.32
CA ALA A 243 -1.73 1.29 11.03
C ALA A 243 -1.40 0.02 10.22
N THR A 244 -0.88 -1.02 10.88
CA THR A 244 -0.60 -2.33 10.26
C THR A 244 -1.88 -2.97 9.74
N VAL A 245 -2.97 -2.97 10.51
CA VAL A 245 -4.28 -3.49 10.05
C VAL A 245 -4.76 -2.75 8.81
N THR A 246 -4.65 -1.42 8.81
CA THR A 246 -5.03 -0.57 7.67
C THR A 246 -4.20 -0.89 6.42
N LEU A 247 -2.89 -1.04 6.58
CA LEU A 247 -1.95 -1.39 5.52
C LEU A 247 -2.30 -2.75 4.90
N LEU A 248 -2.40 -3.79 5.74
CA LEU A 248 -2.67 -5.16 5.27
C LEU A 248 -4.04 -5.25 4.57
N LYS A 249 -5.04 -4.53 5.08
CA LYS A 249 -6.34 -4.42 4.38
C LYS A 249 -6.16 -3.83 2.99
N LYS A 250 -5.42 -2.72 2.83
CA LYS A 250 -5.22 -2.10 1.51
C LYS A 250 -4.45 -2.98 0.55
N VAL A 251 -3.35 -3.59 1.01
CA VAL A 251 -2.50 -4.46 0.20
C VAL A 251 -3.26 -5.72 -0.23
N GLY A 252 -4.07 -6.31 0.64
CA GLY A 252 -4.89 -7.47 0.31
C GLY A 252 -5.92 -7.21 -0.81
N HIS A 253 -6.42 -5.99 -0.95
CA HIS A 253 -7.35 -5.64 -2.05
C HIS A 253 -6.65 -5.52 -3.41
N PHE A 254 -5.32 -5.49 -3.47
CA PHE A 254 -4.60 -5.43 -4.73
C PHE A 254 -4.59 -6.78 -5.47
N GLY A 255 -5.17 -7.84 -4.88
CA GLY A 255 -5.16 -9.17 -5.48
C GLY A 255 -3.80 -9.85 -5.43
N ILE A 256 -2.82 -9.26 -4.72
CA ILE A 256 -1.53 -9.84 -4.37
C ILE A 256 -1.78 -10.89 -3.28
N ASN A 257 -2.51 -11.95 -3.61
CA ASN A 257 -2.73 -13.07 -2.69
C ASN A 257 -1.68 -14.15 -2.97
N SER A 258 -0.91 -14.38 -1.92
CA SER A 258 0.24 -15.25 -1.74
C SER A 258 -0.07 -16.75 -1.87
N GLU A 259 -0.57 -17.22 -3.00
CA GLU A 259 -0.61 -18.69 -3.21
C GLU A 259 0.70 -19.22 -3.82
N ASN A 260 1.50 -18.37 -4.49
CA ASN A 260 2.83 -18.75 -5.03
C ASN A 260 3.99 -17.84 -4.60
N GLN A 261 3.74 -16.75 -3.88
CA GLN A 261 4.77 -15.85 -3.33
C GLN A 261 4.49 -15.74 -1.83
N GLY A 262 5.26 -16.45 -1.02
CA GLY A 262 4.97 -16.74 0.39
C GLY A 262 4.85 -15.52 1.31
N THR A 263 4.73 -15.80 2.60
CA THR A 263 4.68 -14.87 3.74
C THR A 263 5.72 -13.74 3.74
N ASP A 264 6.75 -13.80 2.89
CA ASP A 264 7.83 -12.84 2.79
C ASP A 264 7.44 -11.48 2.20
N GLU A 265 6.50 -11.38 1.25
CA GLU A 265 6.13 -10.06 0.68
C GLU A 265 5.24 -9.22 1.62
N SER A 266 4.29 -9.84 2.31
CA SER A 266 3.48 -9.14 3.33
C SER A 266 4.34 -8.70 4.52
N ASN A 267 5.29 -9.54 4.93
CA ASN A 267 6.30 -9.16 5.92
C ASN A 267 7.17 -8.00 5.38
N SER A 268 7.55 -8.01 4.10
CA SER A 268 8.32 -6.92 3.48
C SER A 268 7.62 -5.56 3.51
N VAL A 269 6.32 -5.47 3.19
CA VAL A 269 5.62 -4.18 3.17
C VAL A 269 5.42 -3.63 4.61
N VAL A 270 5.15 -4.52 5.57
CA VAL A 270 5.08 -4.13 6.99
C VAL A 270 6.45 -3.69 7.50
N ASP A 271 7.53 -4.37 7.13
CA ASP A 271 8.90 -3.98 7.48
C ASP A 271 9.28 -2.62 6.88
N GLN A 272 8.89 -2.35 5.64
CA GLN A 272 9.08 -1.03 5.01
C GLN A 272 8.34 0.07 5.77
N MET A 273 7.09 -0.18 6.19
CA MET A 273 6.36 0.76 7.05
C MET A 273 7.08 0.93 8.40
N GLN A 274 7.47 -0.17 9.05
CA GLN A 274 8.17 -0.15 10.33
C GLN A 274 9.45 0.67 10.28
N ASN A 275 10.24 0.53 9.21
CA ASN A 275 11.47 1.30 8.99
C ASN A 275 11.22 2.81 8.79
N ARG A 276 10.04 3.19 8.28
CA ARG A 276 9.63 4.62 8.23
C ARG A 276 9.20 5.14 9.60
N LEU A 277 8.56 4.29 10.41
CA LEU A 277 8.04 4.67 11.72
C LEU A 277 9.13 4.72 12.79
N VAL A 278 10.06 3.76 12.78
CA VAL A 278 11.08 3.58 13.81
C VAL A 278 12.41 3.16 13.19
N GLN A 279 13.43 4.01 13.35
CA GLN A 279 14.82 3.66 13.05
C GLN A 279 15.59 3.53 14.36
N ARG A 280 16.35 2.45 14.51
CA ARG A 280 17.14 2.18 15.72
C ARG A 280 18.62 2.07 15.40
N ALA A 281 19.46 2.55 16.30
CA ALA A 281 20.89 2.32 16.25
C ALA A 281 21.40 1.94 17.65
N GLU A 282 22.43 1.10 17.70
CA GLU A 282 23.13 0.84 18.94
C GLU A 282 23.82 2.12 19.43
N ARG A 283 23.50 2.52 20.65
CA ARG A 283 24.19 3.60 21.35
C ARG A 283 24.50 3.18 22.77
N THR A 284 25.55 3.76 23.34
CA THR A 284 25.78 3.71 24.78
C THR A 284 24.77 4.62 25.45
N VAL A 285 23.93 4.06 26.32
CA VAL A 285 22.92 4.79 27.08
C VAL A 285 23.35 4.86 28.53
N ASP A 286 23.32 6.06 29.08
CA ASP A 286 23.52 6.30 30.51
C ASP A 286 22.21 6.03 31.25
N TYR A 287 22.20 4.99 32.07
CA TYR A 287 21.11 4.66 32.98
C TYR A 287 21.45 5.10 34.40
N MET A 288 20.43 5.21 35.24
CA MET A 288 20.57 5.48 36.67
C MET A 288 19.97 4.30 37.44
N GLU A 289 20.74 3.66 38.31
CA GLU A 289 20.22 2.67 39.26
C GLU A 289 19.24 3.33 40.25
N LYS A 290 18.43 2.50 40.94
CA LYS A 290 17.47 2.97 41.95
C LYS A 290 18.14 3.74 43.12
N ASP A 291 19.42 3.48 43.36
CA ASP A 291 20.25 4.16 44.36
C ASP A 291 20.95 5.43 43.82
N GLY A 292 20.71 5.79 42.56
CA GLY A 292 21.24 6.98 41.90
C GLY A 292 22.60 6.81 41.24
N LYS A 293 23.19 5.60 41.21
CA LYS A 293 24.47 5.38 40.52
C LYS A 293 24.29 5.34 39.00
N PRO A 294 25.10 6.09 38.24
CA PRO A 294 25.09 6.00 36.78
C PRO A 294 25.77 4.70 36.31
N TYR A 295 25.17 4.03 35.33
CA TYR A 295 25.82 2.93 34.61
C TYR A 295 25.59 3.06 33.11
N GLN A 296 26.55 2.59 32.32
CA GLN A 296 26.48 2.63 30.86
C GLN A 296 26.19 1.24 30.32
N GLN A 297 25.19 1.14 29.45
CA GLN A 297 24.90 -0.09 28.72
C GLN A 297 24.64 0.21 27.25
N LYS A 298 25.13 -0.66 26.37
CA LYS A 298 24.78 -0.62 24.95
C LYS A 298 23.31 -1.03 24.81
N GLY A 299 22.52 -0.18 24.17
CA GLY A 299 21.12 -0.44 23.89
C GLY A 299 20.73 0.06 22.51
N LEU A 300 19.64 -0.52 21.97
CA LEU A 300 19.01 -0.02 20.75
C LEU A 300 18.19 1.23 21.08
N VAL A 301 18.62 2.38 20.58
CA VAL A 301 17.95 3.65 20.79
C VAL A 301 17.24 4.05 19.51
N VAL A 302 16.04 4.63 19.63
CA VAL A 302 15.34 5.23 18.50
C VAL A 302 16.12 6.47 18.04
N THR A 303 16.60 6.45 16.80
CA THR A 303 17.43 7.51 16.21
C THR A 303 16.74 8.25 15.05
N GLY A 304 15.60 7.76 14.58
CA GLY A 304 14.89 8.34 13.45
C GLY A 304 13.50 7.73 13.24
N GLY A 305 12.82 8.18 12.19
CA GLY A 305 11.44 7.83 11.88
C GLY A 305 10.41 8.75 12.56
N GLU A 306 9.13 8.44 12.35
CA GLU A 306 8.02 9.22 12.91
C GLU A 306 8.00 9.19 14.45
N LEU A 307 8.26 8.04 15.08
CA LEU A 307 8.29 7.91 16.54
C LEU A 307 9.36 8.82 17.17
N PHE A 308 10.51 9.00 16.51
CA PHE A 308 11.58 9.85 17.01
C PHE A 308 11.13 11.30 17.21
N LYS A 309 10.27 11.83 16.33
CA LYS A 309 9.72 13.19 16.46
C LYS A 309 8.90 13.33 17.75
N TYR A 310 8.06 12.33 18.06
CA TYR A 310 7.29 12.31 19.30
C TYR A 310 8.16 12.17 20.54
N ILE A 311 9.21 11.36 20.48
CA ILE A 311 10.18 11.22 21.58
C ILE A 311 10.86 12.57 21.85
N GLN A 312 11.38 13.25 20.82
CA GLN A 312 12.04 14.55 20.99
C GLN A 312 11.09 15.61 21.56
N GLN A 313 9.86 15.68 21.04
CA GLN A 313 8.87 16.63 21.55
C GLN A 313 8.48 16.33 23.01
N ASN A 314 8.28 15.06 23.35
CA ASN A 314 7.96 14.67 24.72
C ASN A 314 9.12 14.95 25.69
N LYS A 315 10.36 14.76 25.23
CA LYS A 315 11.57 15.10 25.98
C LYS A 315 11.66 16.59 26.29
N GLU A 316 11.43 17.44 25.29
CA GLU A 316 11.42 18.89 25.50
C GLU A 316 10.28 19.32 26.44
N ASN A 317 9.07 18.78 26.25
CA ASN A 317 7.95 19.04 27.16
C ASN A 317 8.28 18.61 28.59
N SER A 318 8.96 17.47 28.77
CA SER A 318 9.40 16.98 30.08
C SER A 318 10.42 17.91 30.71
N ARG A 319 11.39 18.40 29.95
CA ARG A 319 12.38 19.36 30.43
C ARG A 319 11.73 20.63 30.94
N VAL A 320 10.89 21.27 30.14
CA VAL A 320 10.20 22.52 30.50
C VAL A 320 9.36 22.33 31.75
N PHE A 321 8.50 21.30 31.76
CA PHE A 321 7.65 21.00 32.91
C PHE A 321 8.45 20.75 34.19
N CYS A 322 9.56 20.01 34.10
CA CYS A 322 10.43 19.73 35.23
C CYS A 322 11.18 20.99 35.71
N GLN A 323 11.63 21.87 34.80
CA GLN A 323 12.27 23.13 35.15
C GLN A 323 11.32 24.08 35.87
N GLU A 324 10.09 24.20 35.40
CA GLU A 324 9.05 24.99 36.08
C GLU A 324 8.72 24.43 37.46
N THR A 325 8.62 23.09 37.57
CA THR A 325 8.39 22.40 38.85
C THR A 325 9.56 22.64 39.80
N PHE A 326 10.80 22.56 39.32
CA PHE A 326 12.00 22.84 40.10
C PHE A 326 12.01 24.28 40.60
N GLN A 327 11.85 25.26 39.71
CA GLN A 327 11.81 26.69 40.07
C GLN A 327 10.76 26.96 41.14
N ARG A 328 9.52 26.46 40.94
CA ARG A 328 8.44 26.62 41.90
C ARG A 328 8.77 26.09 43.30
N LEU A 329 9.50 24.97 43.39
CA LEU A 329 9.83 24.33 44.67
C LEU A 329 11.10 24.89 45.32
N PHE A 330 12.12 25.24 44.55
CA PHE A 330 13.45 25.60 45.05
C PHE A 330 13.73 27.11 45.06
N ASP A 331 13.06 27.94 44.25
CA ASP A 331 13.26 29.39 44.28
C ASP A 331 12.86 30.05 45.62
N PRO A 332 11.79 29.61 46.33
CA PRO A 332 11.51 30.11 47.68
C PRO A 332 12.67 29.85 48.65
N ILE A 333 13.27 28.65 48.58
CA ILE A 333 14.42 28.27 49.41
C ILE A 333 15.64 29.11 49.05
N ARG A 334 15.90 29.33 47.75
CA ARG A 334 16.97 30.24 47.29
C ARG A 334 16.81 31.63 47.89
N LYS A 335 15.59 32.17 47.90
CA LYS A 335 15.30 33.49 48.52
C LYS A 335 15.54 33.49 50.03
N HIS A 336 15.18 32.42 50.75
CA HIS A 336 15.52 32.29 52.17
C HIS A 336 17.03 32.26 52.41
N VAL A 337 17.82 31.67 51.52
CA VAL A 337 19.29 31.67 51.64
C VAL A 337 19.88 33.05 51.33
N GLU A 338 19.37 33.73 50.30
CA GLU A 338 19.82 35.07 49.91
C GLU A 338 19.42 36.16 50.93
N THR A 339 18.26 36.00 51.57
CA THR A 339 17.74 36.91 52.60
C THR A 339 17.13 36.10 53.74
N PRO A 340 17.96 35.63 54.69
CA PRO A 340 17.52 34.76 55.79
C PRO A 340 16.49 35.41 56.70
N PRO A 341 15.35 34.75 56.97
CA PRO A 341 14.46 35.14 58.05
C PRO A 341 15.17 35.14 59.42
N PRO A 342 14.67 35.89 60.42
CA PRO A 342 15.14 35.76 61.79
C PRO A 342 15.02 34.31 62.27
N ASP A 343 16.05 33.81 62.95
CA ASP A 343 16.15 32.43 63.45
C ASP A 343 16.21 31.32 62.38
N TYR A 344 16.52 31.67 61.12
CA TYR A 344 16.76 30.70 60.05
C TYR A 344 18.13 30.06 60.18
N ASP A 345 18.16 28.77 60.50
CA ASP A 345 19.40 28.00 60.71
C ASP A 345 19.65 26.95 59.62
N PHE A 346 20.84 26.34 59.68
CA PHE A 346 21.24 25.33 58.71
C PHE A 346 20.35 24.08 58.75
N LYS A 347 19.75 23.76 59.90
CA LYS A 347 18.88 22.58 60.05
C LYS A 347 17.56 22.81 59.31
N GLN A 348 16.96 23.99 59.46
CA GLN A 348 15.75 24.38 58.74
C GLN A 348 15.97 24.38 57.22
N LEU A 349 17.13 24.85 56.76
CA LEU A 349 17.49 24.78 55.34
C LEU A 349 17.53 23.34 54.81
N LEU A 350 18.12 22.41 55.56
CA LEU A 350 18.19 21.00 55.15
C LEU A 350 16.78 20.37 55.08
N GLU A 351 15.92 20.66 56.06
CA GLU A 351 14.53 20.18 56.09
C GLU A 351 13.72 20.73 54.89
N GLU A 352 13.87 22.02 54.56
CA GLU A 352 13.23 22.61 53.38
C GLU A 352 13.72 21.96 52.07
N LEU A 353 15.03 21.74 51.93
CA LEU A 353 15.62 21.11 50.74
C LEU A 353 15.17 19.66 50.57
N ASP A 354 15.13 18.87 51.64
CA ASP A 354 14.68 17.48 51.56
C ASP A 354 13.20 17.37 51.23
N HIS A 355 12.36 18.24 51.82
CA HIS A 355 10.96 18.32 51.50
C HIS A 355 10.71 18.78 50.04
N ALA A 356 11.46 19.77 49.53
CA ALA A 356 11.38 20.18 48.14
C ALA A 356 11.82 19.06 47.17
N ARG A 357 12.89 18.32 47.51
CA ARG A 357 13.32 17.15 46.73
C ARG A 357 12.26 16.05 46.70
N GLN A 358 11.62 15.77 47.83
CA GLN A 358 10.53 14.78 47.89
C GLN A 358 9.35 15.21 47.02
N LYS A 359 8.88 16.46 47.18
CA LYS A 359 7.81 17.00 46.35
C LYS A 359 8.15 17.02 44.86
N TYR A 360 9.39 17.32 44.52
CA TYR A 360 9.85 17.26 43.13
C TYR A 360 9.75 15.83 42.59
N LYS A 361 10.22 14.82 43.33
CA LYS A 361 10.11 13.41 42.92
C LYS A 361 8.65 12.97 42.71
N GLU A 362 7.73 13.49 43.52
CA GLU A 362 6.29 13.20 43.42
C GLU A 362 5.62 13.89 42.22
N GLN A 363 6.09 15.08 41.83
CA GLN A 363 5.46 15.94 40.81
C GLN A 363 6.12 15.87 39.44
N ALA A 364 7.43 15.67 39.36
CA ALA A 364 8.16 15.63 38.10
C ALA A 364 7.73 14.44 37.24
N ARG A 365 7.67 14.64 35.93
CA ARG A 365 7.14 13.66 34.97
C ARG A 365 7.99 13.60 33.72
N GLY A 366 8.04 12.42 33.12
CA GLY A 366 8.68 12.18 31.83
C GLY A 366 10.19 11.98 31.90
N PRO A 367 10.85 11.86 30.74
CA PRO A 367 12.23 11.38 30.65
C PRO A 367 13.29 12.33 31.24
N GLU A 368 13.03 13.64 31.34
CA GLU A 368 14.04 14.62 31.77
C GLU A 368 14.02 14.89 33.29
N LYS A 369 13.13 14.24 34.05
CA LYS A 369 12.92 14.49 35.48
C LYS A 369 14.20 14.45 36.32
N TRP A 370 15.07 13.48 36.07
CA TRP A 370 16.32 13.33 36.82
C TRP A 370 17.45 14.21 36.29
N ALA A 371 17.41 14.57 35.01
CA ALA A 371 18.40 15.46 34.42
C ALA A 371 18.26 16.89 34.96
N VAL A 372 17.03 17.35 35.20
CA VAL A 372 16.76 18.68 35.75
C VAL A 372 17.04 18.77 37.26
N LEU A 373 16.89 17.67 38.00
CA LEU A 373 17.12 17.65 39.46
C LEU A 373 18.61 17.62 39.84
N LYS A 374 19.47 17.11 38.95
CA LYS A 374 20.94 17.09 39.14
C LYS A 374 21.49 18.50 39.18
#